data_AF-A0A3D0LBG2-F1
#
_entry.id   AF-A0A3D0LBG2-F1
#
_cell.length_a   1.000
_cell.length_b   1.000
_cell.length_c   1.000
_cell.angle_alpha   90.00
_cell.angle_beta   90.00
_cell.angle_gamma   90.00
#
_symmetry.space_group_name_H-M   'P 1'
#
loop_
_entity.id
_entity.type
_entity.pdbx_description
1 polymer ?
#
loop_
_entity_poly.entity_id
_entity_poly.type
_entity_poly.pdbx_seq_one_letter_code
_entity_poly.pdbx_strand_id
1 'polypeptide(L)'
;MRSLHLKKKFLLLLTSLLCTFAGALEIYRPENFGAMNDVPCMLSVTDEDGNDASDKIISISFSWYYEMQWLHRHYNGCMTGGTVIHLHMKSGVYHITVHTPPESQNNLVPDNRNEWTSNTFVFNTENQPHVIFVSPTANQNGFYTGGWHIDYRAPKFYKYTKPYRE
;
A
#
# COMPACT_ATOMS: atom_id res chain seq x y z
N MET A 1 -29.84 8.10 -47.64
CA MET A 1 -28.70 7.43 -47.00
C MET A 1 -27.76 8.44 -46.30
N ARG A 2 -28.15 9.01 -45.15
CA ARG A 2 -27.32 10.00 -44.39
C ARG A 2 -27.33 9.77 -42.87
N SER A 3 -27.57 8.53 -42.41
CA SER A 3 -27.75 8.21 -40.98
C SER A 3 -26.63 7.35 -40.36
N LEU A 4 -25.62 6.95 -41.15
CA LEU A 4 -24.54 6.05 -40.66
C LEU A 4 -23.26 6.75 -40.21
N HIS A 5 -23.07 8.05 -40.48
CA HIS A 5 -21.83 8.76 -40.12
C HIS A 5 -21.86 9.48 -38.78
N LEU A 6 -23.04 9.79 -38.23
CA LEU A 6 -23.14 10.48 -36.94
C LEU A 6 -22.94 9.52 -35.75
N LYS A 7 -23.31 8.24 -35.90
CA LYS A 7 -23.17 7.23 -34.83
C LYS A 7 -21.73 6.78 -34.56
N LYS A 8 -20.84 6.88 -35.56
CA LYS A 8 -19.42 6.47 -35.39
C LYS A 8 -18.60 7.47 -34.58
N LYS A 9 -18.89 8.77 -34.66
CA LYS A 9 -18.18 9.80 -33.87
C LYS A 9 -18.63 9.84 -32.40
N PHE A 10 -19.90 9.53 -32.13
CA PHE A 10 -20.42 9.49 -30.77
C PHE A 10 -19.93 8.26 -29.98
N LEU A 11 -19.68 7.14 -30.67
CA LEU A 11 -19.14 5.93 -30.05
C LEU A 11 -17.65 6.04 -29.71
N LEU A 12 -16.89 6.84 -30.46
CA LEU A 12 -15.46 7.09 -30.20
C LEU A 12 -15.21 8.01 -28.99
N LEU A 13 -16.17 8.87 -28.62
CA LEU A 13 -16.09 9.63 -27.35
C LEU A 13 -16.44 8.77 -26.13
N LEU A 14 -17.33 7.78 -26.26
CA LEU A 14 -17.68 6.91 -25.15
C LEU A 14 -16.57 5.91 -24.78
N THR A 15 -15.65 5.60 -25.70
CA THR A 15 -14.48 4.76 -25.42
C THR A 15 -13.32 5.51 -24.76
N SER A 16 -13.38 6.86 -24.68
CA SER A 16 -12.48 7.63 -23.81
C SER A 16 -12.92 7.68 -22.35
N LEU A 17 -14.10 7.10 -22.05
CA LEU A 17 -14.60 6.90 -20.69
C LEU A 17 -14.28 5.49 -20.13
N LEU A 18 -13.34 4.79 -20.76
CA LEU A 18 -12.53 3.84 -20.01
C LEU A 18 -11.59 4.70 -19.19
N CYS A 19 -12.05 5.09 -18.00
CA CYS A 19 -11.14 5.28 -16.87
C CYS A 19 -10.18 4.11 -16.94
N THR A 20 -8.95 4.36 -17.38
CA THR A 20 -7.81 3.62 -16.89
C THR A 20 -8.01 3.62 -15.39
N PHE A 21 -8.49 2.50 -14.84
CA PHE A 21 -8.32 2.25 -13.43
C PHE A 21 -6.80 2.26 -13.28
N ALA A 22 -6.25 3.42 -12.92
CA ALA A 22 -4.94 3.51 -12.33
C ALA A 22 -4.99 2.46 -11.22
N GLY A 23 -4.33 1.34 -11.46
CA GLY A 23 -4.49 0.16 -10.61
C GLY A 23 -4.13 0.59 -9.20
N ALA A 24 -4.95 0.21 -8.22
CA ALA A 24 -4.66 0.52 -6.83
C ALA A 24 -3.23 0.08 -6.50
N LEU A 25 -2.53 0.85 -5.68
CA LEU A 25 -1.36 0.31 -5.01
C LEU A 25 -1.87 -0.63 -3.90
N GLU A 26 -1.55 -1.91 -4.03
CA GLU A 26 -1.78 -2.91 -2.99
C GLU A 26 -0.60 -2.92 -2.03
N ILE A 27 -0.86 -2.64 -0.76
CA ILE A 27 0.13 -2.60 0.30
C ILE A 27 -0.15 -3.77 1.23
N TYR A 28 0.68 -4.80 1.16
CA TYR A 28 0.51 -6.00 1.96
C TYR A 28 1.37 -5.96 3.21
N ARG A 29 0.73 -5.99 4.38
CA ARG A 29 1.40 -6.28 5.65
C ARG A 29 1.22 -7.77 5.97
N PRO A 30 2.27 -8.59 5.89
CA PRO A 30 2.16 -10.01 6.15
C PRO A 30 1.80 -10.27 7.62
N GLU A 31 1.13 -11.40 7.83
CA GLU A 31 0.90 -11.93 9.16
C GLU A 31 2.25 -12.31 9.79
N ASN A 32 2.38 -12.01 11.08
CA ASN A 32 3.56 -12.18 11.90
C ASN A 32 3.22 -12.94 13.19
N PHE A 33 4.22 -13.21 14.03
CA PHE A 33 4.02 -13.93 15.28
C PHE A 33 3.63 -13.00 16.44
N GLY A 34 2.55 -13.35 17.13
CA GLY A 34 2.15 -12.74 18.40
C GLY A 34 1.90 -11.24 18.31
N ALA A 35 2.38 -10.50 19.31
CA ALA A 35 2.16 -9.05 19.46
C ALA A 35 2.66 -8.21 18.27
N MET A 36 3.50 -8.76 17.38
CA MET A 36 3.93 -8.06 16.18
C MET A 36 2.84 -7.85 15.15
N ASN A 37 1.72 -8.57 15.22
CA ASN A 37 0.56 -8.27 14.38
C ASN A 37 -0.14 -6.98 14.80
N ASP A 38 -0.01 -6.62 16.07
CA ASP A 38 -0.75 -5.52 16.70
C ASP A 38 0.05 -4.23 16.77
N VAL A 39 1.35 -4.27 16.45
CA VAL A 39 2.18 -3.05 16.36
C VAL A 39 1.57 -2.10 15.34
N PRO A 40 1.24 -0.85 15.71
CA PRO A 40 0.63 0.09 14.79
C PRO A 40 1.52 0.37 13.58
N CYS A 41 0.93 0.35 12.38
CA CYS A 41 1.63 0.61 11.13
C CYS A 41 0.79 1.57 10.28
N MET A 42 1.11 2.85 10.39
CA MET A 42 0.37 3.94 9.74
C MET A 42 0.99 4.28 8.39
N LEU A 43 0.13 4.48 7.40
CA LEU A 43 0.52 4.88 6.05
C LEU A 43 0.69 6.40 5.98
N SER A 44 1.76 6.84 5.32
CA SER A 44 1.94 8.24 4.94
C SER A 44 2.23 8.33 3.46
N VAL A 45 1.61 9.31 2.80
CA VAL A 45 1.70 9.52 1.35
C VAL A 45 2.03 10.97 1.11
N THR A 46 3.15 11.22 0.45
CA THR A 46 3.53 12.56 0.00
C THR A 46 3.64 12.61 -1.53
N ASP A 47 3.48 13.78 -2.11
CA ASP A 47 3.69 13.99 -3.54
C ASP A 47 5.19 14.01 -3.90
N GLU A 48 5.50 14.21 -5.18
CA GLU A 48 6.88 14.27 -5.69
C GLU A 48 7.70 15.41 -5.04
N ASP A 49 7.03 16.49 -4.63
CA ASP A 49 7.64 17.65 -3.97
C ASP A 49 7.73 17.49 -2.44
N GLY A 50 7.20 16.39 -1.88
CA GLY A 50 7.22 16.08 -0.45
C GLY A 50 6.07 16.69 0.36
N ASN A 51 5.03 17.22 -0.28
CA ASN A 51 3.84 17.72 0.41
C ASN A 51 2.88 16.57 0.75
N ASP A 52 2.05 16.75 1.78
CA ASP A 52 0.97 15.81 2.10
C ASP A 52 0.03 15.62 0.90
N ALA A 53 -0.19 14.38 0.50
CA ALA A 53 -0.98 14.03 -0.69
C ALA A 53 -2.39 13.50 -0.35
N SER A 54 -2.92 13.80 0.85
CA SER A 54 -4.22 13.28 1.28
C SER A 54 -5.36 13.67 0.33
N ASP A 55 -5.29 14.84 -0.31
CA ASP A 55 -6.29 15.32 -1.29
C ASP A 55 -6.21 14.62 -2.67
N LYS A 56 -5.15 13.83 -2.90
CA LYS A 56 -4.94 13.03 -4.12
C LYS A 56 -5.43 11.60 -3.98
N ILE A 57 -5.71 11.16 -2.76
CA ILE A 57 -6.29 9.86 -2.46
C ILE A 57 -7.75 9.85 -2.91
N ILE A 58 -8.09 8.96 -3.85
CA ILE A 58 -9.47 8.77 -4.34
C ILE A 58 -10.24 7.89 -3.36
N SER A 59 -9.63 6.79 -2.93
CA SER A 59 -10.19 5.88 -1.93
C SER A 59 -9.11 5.05 -1.27
N ILE A 60 -9.39 4.65 -0.03
CA ILE A 60 -8.64 3.61 0.68
C ILE A 60 -9.65 2.54 1.06
N SER A 61 -9.32 1.30 0.76
CA SER A 61 -10.04 0.14 1.30
C SER A 61 -9.03 -0.88 1.82
N PHE A 62 -9.51 -1.82 2.61
CA PHE A 62 -8.67 -2.91 3.07
C PHE A 62 -9.41 -4.24 3.01
N SER A 63 -8.64 -5.30 2.94
CA SER A 63 -9.12 -6.68 3.11
C SER A 63 -8.10 -7.44 3.94
N TRP A 64 -8.55 -8.49 4.62
CA TRP A 64 -7.63 -9.52 5.10
C TRP A 64 -7.16 -10.36 3.90
N TYR A 65 -5.93 -10.88 3.93
CA TYR A 65 -5.41 -11.67 2.81
C TYR A 65 -6.22 -12.95 2.54
N TYR A 66 -6.87 -13.50 3.57
CA TYR A 66 -7.74 -14.68 3.47
C TYR A 66 -9.18 -14.33 3.07
N GLU A 67 -9.53 -13.04 2.99
CA GLU A 67 -10.86 -12.52 2.64
C GLU A 67 -10.78 -11.46 1.53
N MET A 68 -9.90 -11.64 0.54
CA MET A 68 -9.74 -10.66 -0.56
C MET A 68 -11.02 -10.36 -1.36
N GLN A 69 -12.06 -11.19 -1.22
CA GLN A 69 -13.37 -10.99 -1.84
C GLN A 69 -14.18 -9.86 -1.17
N TRP A 70 -13.81 -9.45 0.04
CA TRP A 70 -14.54 -8.48 0.86
C TRP A 70 -13.67 -7.25 1.13
N LEU A 71 -14.00 -6.15 0.46
CA LEU A 71 -13.33 -4.86 0.66
C LEU A 71 -14.07 -4.03 1.71
N HIS A 72 -13.39 -3.76 2.82
CA HIS A 72 -13.85 -2.87 3.87
C HIS A 72 -13.44 -1.43 3.56
N ARG A 73 -14.41 -0.52 3.56
CA ARG A 73 -14.20 0.90 3.20
C ARG A 73 -13.78 1.79 4.38
N HIS A 74 -13.89 1.30 5.61
CA HIS A 74 -13.54 2.07 6.80
C HIS A 74 -12.13 1.68 7.28
N TYR A 75 -11.11 2.24 6.63
CA TYR A 75 -9.74 2.11 7.08
C TYR A 75 -9.44 3.14 8.18
N ASN A 76 -9.03 2.68 9.35
CA ASN A 76 -8.72 3.54 10.51
C ASN A 76 -7.33 4.19 10.46
N GLY A 77 -6.62 4.05 9.34
CA GLY A 77 -5.26 4.59 9.19
C GLY A 77 -4.15 3.64 9.66
N CYS A 78 -4.49 2.47 10.22
CA CYS A 78 -3.51 1.54 10.78
C CYS A 78 -3.66 0.13 10.18
N MET A 79 -2.60 -0.34 9.52
CA MET A 79 -2.52 -1.73 9.04
C MET A 79 -2.28 -2.66 10.22
N THR A 80 -2.83 -3.85 10.21
CA THR A 80 -2.50 -4.97 11.13
C THR A 80 -1.87 -6.13 10.36
N GLY A 81 -1.23 -7.07 11.07
CA GLY A 81 -0.67 -8.25 10.42
C GLY A 81 -1.73 -9.03 9.62
N GLY A 82 -1.44 -9.36 8.37
CA GLY A 82 -2.37 -10.07 7.48
C GLY A 82 -3.33 -9.17 6.69
N THR A 83 -3.13 -7.85 6.71
CA THR A 83 -3.96 -6.91 5.95
C THR A 83 -3.36 -6.53 4.60
N VAL A 84 -4.24 -6.26 3.64
CA VAL A 84 -3.92 -5.67 2.34
C VAL A 84 -4.67 -4.35 2.27
N ILE A 85 -3.95 -3.25 2.08
CA ILE A 85 -4.52 -1.94 1.79
C ILE A 85 -4.56 -1.74 0.29
N HIS A 86 -5.71 -1.31 -0.21
CA HIS A 86 -5.93 -0.94 -1.60
C HIS A 86 -6.01 0.58 -1.67
N LEU A 87 -4.93 1.20 -2.12
CA LEU A 87 -4.79 2.66 -2.21
C LEU A 87 -5.02 3.12 -3.64
N HIS A 88 -6.14 3.81 -3.88
CA HIS A 88 -6.44 4.41 -5.17
C HIS A 88 -6.07 5.89 -5.17
N MET A 89 -5.22 6.29 -6.12
CA MET A 89 -4.69 7.65 -6.24
C MET A 89 -5.06 8.26 -7.59
N LYS A 90 -5.12 9.60 -7.66
CA LYS A 90 -5.05 10.32 -8.94
C LYS A 90 -3.71 10.03 -9.63
N SER A 91 -3.63 10.18 -10.96
CA SER A 91 -2.37 9.96 -11.67
C SER A 91 -1.26 10.87 -11.12
N GLY A 92 -0.07 10.33 -10.92
CA GLY A 92 1.10 11.04 -10.40
C GLY A 92 2.20 10.13 -9.88
N VAL A 93 3.23 10.76 -9.32
CA VAL A 93 4.32 10.12 -8.59
C VAL A 93 4.17 10.46 -7.11
N TYR A 94 4.24 9.44 -6.27
CA TYR A 94 4.03 9.55 -4.83
C TYR A 94 5.13 8.85 -4.05
N HIS A 95 5.45 9.40 -2.89
CA HIS A 95 6.35 8.80 -1.92
C HIS A 95 5.53 8.14 -0.82
N ILE A 96 5.67 6.83 -0.72
CA ILE A 96 4.98 5.99 0.26
C ILE A 96 5.95 5.64 1.39
N THR A 97 5.56 5.94 2.61
CA THR A 97 6.26 5.52 3.83
C THR A 97 5.27 4.96 4.84
N VAL A 98 5.75 4.19 5.80
CA VAL A 98 4.97 3.76 6.95
C VAL A 98 5.70 4.05 8.24
N HIS A 99 4.95 4.25 9.31
CA HIS A 99 5.53 4.47 10.63
C HIS A 99 4.64 3.94 11.76
N THR A 100 5.23 3.74 12.93
CA THR A 100 4.51 3.57 14.19
C THR A 100 4.57 4.90 14.94
N PRO A 101 3.44 5.46 15.43
CA PRO A 101 3.46 6.72 16.17
C PRO A 101 4.35 6.66 17.41
N PRO A 102 5.14 7.71 17.74
CA PRO A 102 6.09 7.70 18.85
C PRO A 102 5.49 7.25 20.20
N GLU A 103 4.26 7.67 20.50
CA GLU A 103 3.53 7.30 21.71
C GLU A 103 3.24 5.79 21.81
N SER A 104 3.14 5.12 20.67
CA SER A 104 2.93 3.68 20.55
C SER A 104 4.23 2.87 20.55
N GLN A 105 5.39 3.54 20.48
CA GLN A 105 6.72 2.88 20.47
C GLN A 105 7.26 2.61 21.88
N ASN A 106 6.69 3.21 22.93
CA ASN A 106 7.24 3.21 24.30
C ASN A 106 7.41 1.81 24.94
N ASN A 107 6.74 0.78 24.42
CA ASN A 107 6.88 -0.62 24.87
C ASN A 107 7.62 -1.52 23.86
N LEU A 108 8.06 -0.95 22.73
CA LEU A 108 8.72 -1.64 21.62
C LEU A 108 10.18 -1.19 21.59
N VAL A 109 10.95 -1.50 22.64
CA VAL A 109 12.34 -1.05 22.81
C VAL A 109 13.17 -1.49 21.60
N PRO A 110 13.66 -0.56 20.76
CA PRO A 110 14.60 -0.93 19.72
C PRO A 110 16.01 -0.84 20.32
N ASP A 111 16.83 -1.85 20.08
CA ASP A 111 18.25 -1.93 20.49
C ASP A 111 19.11 -0.79 19.86
N ASN A 112 18.48 -0.07 18.93
CA ASN A 112 19.00 0.87 17.98
C ASN A 112 17.95 1.97 17.88
N ARG A 113 18.32 3.24 18.07
CA ARG A 113 17.42 4.42 18.13
C ARG A 113 16.72 4.74 16.79
N ASN A 114 16.40 3.73 16.00
CA ASN A 114 15.61 3.88 14.80
C ASN A 114 14.17 4.07 15.26
N GLU A 115 13.66 5.27 15.02
CA GLU A 115 12.23 5.52 15.03
C GLU A 115 11.58 4.48 14.13
N TRP A 116 10.47 3.87 14.57
CA TRP A 116 9.73 2.87 13.81
C TRP A 116 9.16 3.48 12.51
N THR A 117 10.02 3.69 11.53
CA THR A 117 9.78 4.37 10.27
C THR A 117 10.39 3.52 9.16
N SER A 118 9.79 3.54 7.97
CA SER A 118 10.29 2.79 6.82
C SER A 118 11.24 3.60 5.94
N ASN A 119 11.89 2.89 5.02
CA ASN A 119 12.35 3.51 3.78
C ASN A 119 11.18 4.07 2.95
N THR A 120 11.47 4.96 2.02
CA THR A 120 10.51 5.47 1.04
C THR A 120 10.39 4.53 -0.15
N PHE A 121 9.16 4.26 -0.56
CA PHE A 121 8.86 3.62 -1.84
C PHE A 121 8.28 4.65 -2.81
N VAL A 122 8.86 4.76 -4.01
CA VAL A 122 8.37 5.65 -5.06
C VAL A 122 7.31 4.92 -5.86
N PHE A 123 6.06 5.35 -5.74
CA PHE A 123 4.94 4.83 -6.51
C PHE A 123 4.59 5.79 -7.65
N ASN A 124 4.85 5.35 -8.88
CA ASN A 124 4.37 6.03 -10.08
C ASN A 124 3.13 5.30 -10.58
N THR A 125 1.97 5.97 -10.61
CA THR A 125 0.68 5.36 -10.97
C THR A 125 0.61 4.81 -12.39
N GLU A 126 1.54 5.21 -13.26
CA GLU A 126 1.61 4.76 -14.65
C GLU A 126 2.51 3.53 -14.83
N ASN A 127 3.25 3.13 -13.78
CA ASN A 127 4.26 2.07 -13.85
C ASN A 127 4.07 0.99 -12.78
N GLN A 128 4.39 -0.26 -13.14
CA GLN A 128 4.51 -1.38 -12.20
C GLN A 128 5.78 -1.23 -11.34
N PRO A 129 5.79 -1.75 -10.09
CA PRO A 129 4.82 -2.66 -9.48
C PRO A 129 3.69 -1.97 -8.70
N HIS A 130 2.48 -2.50 -8.80
CA HIS A 130 1.31 -2.04 -8.02
C HIS A 130 1.12 -2.84 -6.73
N VAL A 131 2.10 -3.64 -6.34
CA VAL A 131 2.06 -4.42 -5.10
C VAL A 131 3.38 -4.21 -4.36
N ILE A 132 3.26 -3.83 -3.09
CA ILE A 132 4.39 -3.69 -2.16
C ILE A 132 4.13 -4.45 -0.88
N PHE A 133 5.21 -4.82 -0.21
CA PHE A 133 5.23 -5.54 1.06
C PHE A 133 5.74 -4.60 2.14
N VAL A 134 5.02 -4.50 3.24
CA VAL A 134 5.42 -3.76 4.44
C VAL A 134 5.73 -4.76 5.52
N SER A 135 6.98 -4.81 5.96
CA SER A 135 7.42 -5.79 6.96
C SER A 135 8.22 -5.12 8.06
N PRO A 136 8.15 -5.60 9.30
CA PRO A 136 9.06 -5.15 10.33
C PRO A 136 10.49 -5.58 9.98
N THR A 137 11.46 -4.74 10.31
CA THR A 137 12.88 -5.08 10.18
C THR A 137 13.27 -6.12 11.22
N ALA A 138 14.15 -7.04 10.84
CA ALA A 138 14.67 -8.07 11.73
C ALA A 138 16.17 -8.27 11.50
N ASN A 139 16.88 -8.70 12.55
CA ASN A 139 18.27 -9.11 12.44
C ASN A 139 18.40 -10.48 11.76
N GLN A 140 19.65 -10.95 11.59
CA GLN A 140 19.94 -12.21 10.91
C GLN A 140 19.33 -13.44 11.60
N ASN A 141 18.99 -13.34 12.88
CA ASN A 141 18.38 -14.40 13.67
C ASN A 141 16.84 -14.29 13.71
N GLY A 142 16.25 -13.34 12.98
CA GLY A 142 14.79 -13.16 12.90
C GLY A 142 14.18 -12.39 14.07
N PHE A 143 14.99 -11.77 14.94
CA PHE A 143 14.47 -10.89 15.99
C PHE A 143 14.24 -9.48 15.45
N TYR A 144 13.11 -8.89 15.80
CA TYR A 144 12.72 -7.55 15.35
C TYR A 144 13.67 -6.47 15.86
N THR A 145 14.04 -5.54 14.98
CA THR A 145 15.03 -4.48 15.25
C THR A 145 14.43 -3.09 15.29
N GLY A 146 13.11 -2.98 15.43
CA GLY A 146 12.43 -1.70 15.63
C GLY A 146 12.44 -0.77 14.43
N GLY A 147 11.77 -1.17 13.36
CA GLY A 147 11.70 -0.40 12.13
C GLY A 147 10.82 -1.10 11.10
N TRP A 148 10.44 -0.38 10.05
CA TRP A 148 9.66 -0.92 8.95
C TRP A 148 10.51 -1.00 7.67
N HIS A 149 10.14 -1.89 6.77
CA HIS A 149 10.76 -2.00 5.47
C HIS A 149 9.68 -2.19 4.40
N ILE A 150 9.78 -1.39 3.34
CA ILE A 150 8.92 -1.46 2.17
C ILE A 150 9.73 -1.95 0.97
N ASP A 151 9.26 -3.00 0.31
CA ASP A 151 9.83 -3.47 -0.96
C ASP A 151 8.72 -4.08 -1.83
N TYR A 152 8.88 -4.05 -3.15
CA TYR A 152 8.04 -4.80 -4.09
C TYR A 152 8.37 -6.30 -4.09
N ARG A 153 9.51 -6.67 -3.51
CA ARG A 153 9.89 -8.06 -3.23
C ARG A 153 9.47 -8.43 -1.82
N ALA A 154 8.87 -9.60 -1.66
CA ALA A 154 8.68 -10.18 -0.35
C ALA A 154 10.04 -10.30 0.38
N PRO A 155 10.12 -10.00 1.68
CA PRO A 155 11.39 -9.98 2.40
C PRO A 155 12.02 -11.38 2.44
N LYS A 156 13.35 -11.46 2.32
CA LYS A 156 14.08 -12.74 2.27
C LYS A 156 13.88 -13.64 3.50
N PHE A 157 13.58 -13.05 4.65
CA PHE A 157 13.41 -13.75 5.93
C PHE A 157 11.96 -14.23 6.16
N TYR A 158 11.01 -13.85 5.31
CA TYR A 158 9.63 -14.32 5.38
C TYR A 158 9.32 -15.29 4.24
N LYS A 159 9.17 -16.57 4.57
CA LYS A 159 8.55 -17.59 3.71
C LYS A 159 7.01 -17.51 3.71
N TYR A 160 6.42 -16.32 3.85
CA TYR A 160 4.97 -16.18 3.62
C TYR A 160 4.72 -16.03 2.13
N THR A 161 3.92 -16.96 1.62
CA THR A 161 3.43 -17.06 0.26
C THR A 161 2.92 -15.71 -0.22
N LYS A 162 3.55 -15.18 -1.27
CA LYS A 162 2.98 -14.08 -2.06
C LYS A 162 1.53 -14.44 -2.41
N PRO A 163 0.60 -13.47 -2.48
CA PRO A 163 -0.73 -13.76 -3.00
C PRO A 163 -0.61 -14.41 -4.38
N TYR A 164 -1.45 -15.42 -4.62
CA TYR A 164 -1.57 -16.04 -5.95
C TYR A 164 -2.04 -14.96 -6.93
N ARG A 165 -1.30 -14.78 -8.02
CA ARG A 165 -1.70 -13.91 -9.12
C ARG A 165 -2.52 -14.75 -10.08
N GLU A 166 -3.80 -14.42 -10.26
CA GLU A 166 -4.55 -14.82 -11.45
C GLU A 166 -4.17 -13.92 -12.64
#